data_AF-A0A1S8MI16-F1
#
_entry.id   AF-A0A1S8MI16-F1
#
_cell.length_a   1.000
_cell.length_b   1.000
_cell.length_c   1.000
_cell.angle_alpha   90.00
_cell.angle_beta   90.00
_cell.angle_gamma   90.00
#
_symmetry.space_group_name_H-M   'P 1'
#
loop_
_entity.id
_entity.type
_entity.pdbx_description
1 polymer ?
#
loop_
_entity_poly.entity_id
_entity_poly.type
_entity_poly.pdbx_seq_one_letter_code
_entity_poly.pdbx_strand_id
1 'polypeptide(L)'
;MLYILIILCVVIVSLIGVKIIVSRKAKTSLTVFADIAQNIVLEETETKGTRVLDDYGRRYELLINVKVKNSGDNSFEITSIFIEIEFENGAIYEVKIMPDMLPKVVEEGESIDISIQKEWIDYENVNSFGVIDSKGRHYYLPKEKLDKLWIASNELPSTKDSGRIESDPSNVIEAFESRDKSIFIKKN
;
A
#
# COMPACT_ATOMS: atom_id res chain seq x y z
N MET A 1 -56.44 -7.03 26.17
CA MET A 1 -55.79 -7.95 25.20
C MET A 1 -55.36 -7.24 23.92
N LEU A 2 -56.25 -6.53 23.21
CA LEU A 2 -55.93 -5.85 21.94
C LEU A 2 -54.77 -4.83 22.06
N TYR A 3 -54.76 -4.01 23.10
CA TYR A 3 -53.72 -3.00 23.34
C TYR A 3 -52.32 -3.59 23.56
N ILE A 4 -52.22 -4.75 24.23
CA ILE A 4 -50.94 -5.44 24.45
C ILE A 4 -50.39 -5.95 23.11
N LEU A 5 -51.26 -6.43 22.22
CA LEU A 5 -50.89 -6.92 20.90
C LEU A 5 -50.35 -5.79 19.99
N ILE A 6 -50.97 -4.60 20.07
CA ILE A 6 -50.55 -3.41 19.31
C ILE A 6 -49.16 -2.94 19.78
N ILE A 7 -48.94 -2.86 21.08
CA ILE A 7 -47.64 -2.45 21.65
C ILE A 7 -46.56 -3.44 21.22
N LEU A 8 -46.84 -4.75 21.25
CA LEU A 8 -45.88 -5.77 20.83
C LEU A 8 -45.52 -5.64 19.33
N CYS A 9 -46.50 -5.36 18.47
CA CYS A 9 -46.25 -5.14 17.04
C CYS A 9 -45.37 -3.91 16.78
N VAL A 10 -45.61 -2.80 17.48
CA VAL A 10 -44.80 -1.57 17.34
C VAL A 10 -43.35 -1.82 17.77
N VAL A 11 -43.13 -2.58 18.83
CA VAL A 11 -41.77 -2.95 19.30
C VAL A 11 -41.05 -3.85 18.29
N ILE A 12 -41.75 -4.82 17.70
CA ILE A 12 -41.15 -5.70 16.69
C ILE A 12 -40.78 -4.93 15.41
N VAL A 13 -41.66 -4.05 14.92
CA VAL A 13 -41.40 -3.25 13.71
C VAL A 13 -40.23 -2.29 13.93
N SER A 14 -40.15 -1.67 15.10
CA SER A 14 -39.03 -0.77 15.44
C SER A 14 -37.71 -1.52 15.57
N LEU A 15 -37.68 -2.70 16.21
CA LEU A 15 -36.48 -3.55 16.29
C LEU A 15 -36.00 -4.03 14.91
N ILE A 16 -36.93 -4.42 14.02
CA ILE A 16 -36.60 -4.81 12.64
C ILE A 16 -36.06 -3.60 11.86
N GLY A 17 -36.71 -2.44 11.98
CA GLY A 17 -36.27 -1.20 11.32
C GLY A 17 -34.86 -0.79 11.73
N VAL A 18 -34.55 -0.81 13.03
CA VAL A 18 -33.21 -0.51 13.55
C VAL A 18 -32.18 -1.52 13.02
N LYS A 19 -32.51 -2.81 13.01
CA LYS A 19 -31.60 -3.85 12.52
C LYS A 19 -31.29 -3.69 11.03
N ILE A 20 -32.27 -3.30 10.21
CA ILE A 20 -32.09 -3.03 8.77
C ILE A 20 -31.25 -1.77 8.55
N ILE A 21 -31.48 -0.70 9.32
CA ILE A 21 -30.70 0.54 9.23
C ILE A 21 -29.24 0.30 9.67
N VAL A 22 -29.04 -0.44 10.76
CA VAL A 22 -27.70 -0.81 11.24
C VAL A 22 -27.00 -1.79 10.28
N SER A 23 -27.74 -2.70 9.62
CA SER A 23 -27.16 -3.58 8.59
C SER A 23 -26.86 -2.87 7.27
N ARG A 24 -27.46 -1.70 7.02
CA ARG A 24 -27.17 -0.82 5.86
C ARG A 24 -26.00 0.14 6.10
N LYS A 25 -25.27 0.00 7.21
CA LYS A 25 -24.03 0.76 7.39
C LYS A 25 -23.08 0.37 6.26
N ALA A 26 -22.78 1.34 5.38
CA ALA A 26 -22.05 1.12 4.14
C ALA A 26 -20.79 0.27 4.40
N LYS A 27 -20.65 -0.82 3.66
CA LYS A 27 -19.55 -1.76 3.82
C LYS A 27 -18.27 -1.04 3.39
N THR A 28 -17.35 -0.84 4.33
CA THR A 28 -16.03 -0.28 4.02
C THR A 28 -15.11 -1.46 3.72
N SER A 29 -14.63 -1.60 2.49
CA SER A 29 -13.76 -2.72 2.12
C SER A 29 -12.79 -2.31 1.01
N LEU A 30 -11.62 -1.83 1.40
CA LEU A 30 -10.46 -1.73 0.50
C LEU A 30 -9.52 -2.89 0.82
N THR A 31 -9.05 -3.56 -0.22
CA THR A 31 -8.06 -4.63 -0.12
C THR A 31 -6.82 -4.26 -0.90
N VAL A 32 -5.65 -4.45 -0.29
CA VAL A 32 -4.35 -4.20 -0.90
C VAL A 32 -3.69 -5.52 -1.25
N PHE A 33 -3.17 -5.60 -2.46
CA PHE A 33 -2.32 -6.67 -2.95
C PHE A 33 -1.01 -6.05 -3.43
N ALA A 34 0.08 -6.80 -3.32
CA ALA A 34 1.34 -6.38 -3.88
C ALA A 34 2.17 -7.58 -4.31
N ASP A 35 2.87 -7.43 -5.42
CA ASP A 35 3.73 -8.44 -6.04
C ASP A 35 4.91 -7.77 -6.77
N ILE A 36 5.97 -8.54 -7.00
CA ILE A 36 7.09 -8.09 -7.84
C ILE A 36 6.68 -8.19 -9.30
N ALA A 37 6.76 -7.07 -10.01
CA ALA A 37 6.54 -6.98 -11.44
C ALA A 37 7.86 -6.85 -12.20
N GLN A 38 7.91 -7.47 -13.38
CA GLN A 38 9.01 -7.34 -14.33
C GLN A 38 8.48 -6.67 -15.59
N ASN A 39 8.85 -5.41 -15.80
CA ASN A 39 8.41 -4.64 -16.96
C ASN A 39 9.50 -4.65 -18.03
N ILE A 40 9.17 -5.00 -19.27
CA ILE A 40 10.13 -4.98 -20.37
C ILE A 40 10.57 -3.54 -20.65
N VAL A 41 11.87 -3.31 -20.72
CA VAL A 41 12.46 -2.00 -20.99
C VAL A 41 12.92 -1.95 -22.45
N LEU A 42 12.26 -1.12 -23.26
CA LEU A 42 12.61 -0.92 -24.67
C LEU A 42 13.61 0.23 -24.86
N GLU A 43 13.56 1.28 -24.03
CA GLU A 43 14.43 2.46 -24.10
C GLU A 43 15.10 2.76 -22.75
N GLU A 44 16.36 3.22 -22.77
CA GLU A 44 17.19 3.36 -21.56
C GLU A 44 16.81 4.54 -20.65
N THR A 45 15.92 5.44 -21.06
CA THR A 45 15.67 6.72 -20.38
C THR A 45 14.47 6.73 -19.43
N GLU A 46 13.63 5.69 -19.41
CA GLU A 46 12.31 5.76 -18.74
C GLU A 46 12.16 4.89 -17.48
N THR A 47 13.21 4.19 -17.03
CA THR A 47 13.07 3.33 -15.85
C THR A 47 13.35 4.07 -14.55
N LYS A 48 12.69 3.65 -13.48
CA LYS A 48 12.95 4.04 -12.10
C LYS A 48 13.57 2.94 -11.24
N GLY A 49 13.25 1.67 -11.47
CA GLY A 49 13.71 0.53 -10.67
C GLY A 49 15.02 -0.09 -11.14
N THR A 50 15.40 -1.19 -10.47
CA THR A 50 16.57 -2.00 -10.85
C THR A 50 16.37 -2.66 -12.20
N ARG A 51 17.36 -2.55 -13.08
CA ARG A 51 17.38 -3.21 -14.39
C ARG A 51 18.09 -4.54 -14.32
N VAL A 52 17.51 -5.56 -14.94
CA VAL A 52 18.10 -6.89 -15.08
C VAL A 52 18.05 -7.35 -16.53
N LEU A 53 18.98 -8.22 -16.90
CA LEU A 53 18.99 -8.92 -18.18
C LEU A 53 18.55 -10.36 -17.94
N ASP A 54 17.68 -10.90 -18.80
CA ASP A 54 17.42 -12.33 -18.82
C ASP A 54 18.48 -13.10 -19.65
N ASP A 55 18.37 -14.42 -19.62
CA ASP A 55 19.26 -15.34 -20.35
C ASP A 55 19.20 -15.14 -21.89
N TYR A 56 18.19 -14.44 -22.39
CA TYR A 56 17.99 -14.12 -23.81
C TYR A 56 18.43 -12.69 -24.15
N GLY A 57 19.04 -11.96 -23.21
CA GLY A 57 19.50 -10.59 -23.40
C GLY A 57 18.38 -9.53 -23.37
N ARG A 58 17.16 -9.89 -22.97
CA ARG A 58 16.04 -8.95 -22.81
C ARG A 58 16.19 -8.19 -21.50
N ARG A 59 15.96 -6.89 -21.55
CA ARG A 59 16.04 -5.99 -20.39
C ARG A 59 14.69 -5.88 -19.70
N TYR A 60 14.69 -6.05 -18.39
CA TYR A 60 13.53 -5.85 -17.54
C TYR A 60 13.85 -4.86 -16.43
N GLU A 61 12.84 -4.13 -16.02
CA GLU A 61 12.82 -3.32 -14.82
C GLU A 61 12.05 -4.08 -13.73
N LEU A 62 12.65 -4.18 -12.55
CA LEU A 62 12.04 -4.76 -11.37
C LEU A 62 11.30 -3.66 -10.59
N LEU A 63 10.01 -3.89 -10.35
CA LEU A 63 9.13 -2.97 -9.64
C LEU A 63 8.27 -3.74 -8.64
N ILE A 64 7.65 -3.04 -7.70
CA ILE A 64 6.50 -3.55 -6.95
C ILE A 64 5.24 -3.05 -7.64
N ASN A 65 4.36 -3.96 -8.04
CA ASN A 65 3.00 -3.61 -8.42
C ASN A 65 2.10 -3.68 -7.18
N VAL A 66 1.44 -2.58 -6.85
CA VAL A 66 0.48 -2.46 -5.75
C VAL A 66 -0.91 -2.34 -6.34
N LYS A 67 -1.73 -3.36 -6.13
CA LYS A 67 -3.12 -3.37 -6.55
C LYS A 67 -4.04 -3.03 -5.38
N VAL A 68 -4.85 -2.00 -5.55
CA VAL A 68 -5.88 -1.62 -4.58
C VAL A 68 -7.25 -1.93 -5.18
N LYS A 69 -8.04 -2.74 -4.49
CA LYS A 69 -9.41 -3.10 -4.89
C LYS A 69 -10.42 -2.56 -3.90
N ASN A 70 -11.40 -1.82 -4.40
CA ASN A 70 -12.55 -1.39 -3.62
C ASN A 70 -13.71 -2.37 -3.79
N SER A 71 -14.02 -3.10 -2.71
CA SER A 71 -15.16 -4.03 -2.62
C SER A 71 -16.23 -3.52 -1.65
N GLY A 72 -16.18 -2.23 -1.31
CA GLY A 72 -17.14 -1.55 -0.46
C GLY A 72 -18.03 -0.58 -1.24
N ASP A 73 -19.01 -0.01 -0.54
CA ASP A 73 -20.10 0.78 -1.15
C ASP A 73 -19.77 2.28 -1.27
N ASN A 74 -18.54 2.69 -0.98
CA ASN A 74 -18.10 4.09 -1.05
C ASN A 74 -16.86 4.19 -1.92
N SER A 75 -16.70 5.29 -2.64
CA SER A 75 -15.43 5.60 -3.32
C SER A 75 -14.36 6.04 -2.31
N PHE A 76 -13.10 5.73 -2.61
CA PHE A 76 -11.95 6.12 -1.80
C PHE A 76 -10.93 6.82 -2.68
N GLU A 77 -10.40 7.94 -2.21
CA GLU A 77 -9.22 8.56 -2.83
C GLU A 77 -7.97 8.04 -2.13
N ILE A 78 -7.17 7.28 -2.87
CA ILE A 78 -5.86 6.83 -2.41
C ILE A 78 -4.85 7.94 -2.67
N THR A 79 -4.11 8.34 -1.64
CA THR A 79 -3.19 9.50 -1.71
C THR A 79 -1.73 9.09 -1.77
N SER A 80 -1.36 8.04 -1.04
CA SER A 80 0.01 7.54 -1.00
C SER A 80 0.05 6.05 -0.70
N ILE A 81 1.14 5.40 -1.11
CA ILE A 81 1.59 4.13 -0.53
C ILE A 81 2.36 4.46 0.75
N PHE A 82 2.26 3.61 1.78
CA PHE A 82 3.07 3.77 2.99
C PHE A 82 3.86 2.53 3.31
N ILE A 83 5.01 2.75 3.93
CA ILE A 83 5.91 1.71 4.43
C ILE A 83 6.35 2.12 5.83
N GLU A 84 6.25 1.21 6.79
CA GLU A 84 6.80 1.41 8.11
C GLU A 84 8.09 0.61 8.23
N ILE A 85 9.18 1.32 8.53
CA ILE A 85 10.54 0.79 8.58
C ILE A 85 11.09 0.99 9.99
N GLU A 86 11.76 -0.01 10.51
CA GLU A 86 12.48 0.06 11.78
C GLU A 86 13.98 -0.07 11.55
N PHE A 87 14.73 0.95 11.97
CA PHE A 87 16.18 0.95 11.86
C PHE A 87 16.83 0.23 13.05
N GLU A 88 18.10 -0.18 12.91
CA GLU A 88 18.84 -0.90 13.96
C GLU A 88 18.89 -0.17 15.31
N ASN A 89 18.79 1.16 15.31
CA ASN A 89 18.73 1.99 16.52
C ASN A 89 17.35 2.01 17.19
N GLY A 90 16.39 1.21 16.72
CA GLY A 90 15.01 1.13 17.19
C GLY A 90 14.11 2.28 16.73
N ALA A 91 14.61 3.19 15.89
CA ALA A 91 13.80 4.30 15.39
C ALA A 91 12.85 3.79 14.28
N ILE A 92 11.56 4.10 14.44
CA ILE A 92 10.51 3.73 13.48
C ILE A 92 10.18 4.93 12.60
N TYR A 93 10.12 4.71 11.30
CA TYR A 93 9.73 5.72 10.32
C TYR A 93 8.57 5.21 9.48
N GLU A 94 7.61 6.10 9.22
CA GLU A 94 6.62 5.92 8.16
C GLU A 94 7.09 6.70 6.93
N VAL A 95 7.33 5.98 5.85
CA VAL A 95 7.63 6.55 4.54
C VAL A 95 6.33 6.62 3.75
N LYS A 96 6.00 7.81 3.25
CA LYS A 96 4.88 8.02 2.33
C LYS A 96 5.41 8.19 0.91
N ILE A 97 5.00 7.30 0.02
CA ILE A 97 5.43 7.24 -1.38
C ILE A 97 4.26 7.71 -2.24
N MET A 98 4.50 8.70 -3.09
CA MET A 98 3.52 9.38 -3.93
C MET A 98 3.96 9.24 -5.40
N PRO A 99 3.79 8.05 -6.01
CA PRO A 99 4.04 7.86 -7.43
C PRO A 99 3.11 8.72 -8.27
N ASP A 100 3.48 9.03 -9.51
CA ASP A 100 2.73 9.95 -10.39
C ASP A 100 1.26 9.57 -10.62
N MET A 101 0.90 8.30 -10.46
CA MET A 101 -0.48 7.84 -10.56
C MET A 101 -1.37 8.26 -9.37
N LEU A 102 -0.78 8.69 -8.24
CA LEU A 102 -1.49 9.13 -7.05
C LEU A 102 -1.43 10.66 -6.89
N PRO A 103 -2.48 11.30 -6.33
CA PRO A 103 -3.69 10.72 -5.76
C PRO A 103 -4.68 10.21 -6.82
N LYS A 104 -5.47 9.19 -6.49
CA LYS A 104 -6.47 8.60 -7.39
C LYS A 104 -7.71 8.10 -6.66
N VAL A 105 -8.88 8.40 -7.22
CA VAL A 105 -10.16 7.86 -6.76
C VAL A 105 -10.36 6.43 -7.29
N VAL A 106 -10.79 5.54 -6.40
CA VAL A 106 -11.17 4.15 -6.70
C VAL A 106 -12.66 4.03 -6.39
N GLU A 107 -13.48 3.90 -7.42
CA GLU A 107 -14.93 3.79 -7.27
C GLU A 107 -15.34 2.39 -6.76
N GLU A 108 -16.62 2.21 -6.46
CA GLU A 108 -17.17 0.94 -6.02
C GLU A 108 -16.93 -0.16 -7.06
N GLY A 109 -16.36 -1.29 -6.63
CA GLY A 109 -16.07 -2.44 -7.49
C GLY A 109 -14.80 -2.30 -8.34
N GLU A 110 -14.18 -1.12 -8.36
CA GLU A 110 -12.99 -0.86 -9.17
C GLU A 110 -11.69 -1.33 -8.50
N SER A 111 -10.65 -1.43 -9.33
CA SER A 111 -9.29 -1.60 -8.87
C SER A 111 -8.32 -0.70 -9.63
N ILE A 112 -7.27 -0.28 -8.94
CA ILE A 112 -6.14 0.42 -9.54
C ILE A 112 -4.86 -0.39 -9.30
N ASP A 113 -3.95 -0.34 -10.26
CA ASP A 113 -2.64 -0.98 -10.21
C ASP A 113 -1.58 0.12 -10.27
N ILE A 114 -0.72 0.19 -9.26
CA ILE A 114 0.24 1.28 -9.03
C ILE A 114 1.63 0.65 -8.96
N SER A 115 2.57 1.10 -9.80
CA SER A 115 3.94 0.60 -9.76
C SER A 115 4.84 1.54 -8.97
N ILE A 116 5.68 0.99 -8.09
CA ILE A 116 6.74 1.71 -7.36
C ILE A 116 8.07 0.97 -7.48
N GLN A 117 9.19 1.67 -7.23
CA GLN A 117 10.51 1.03 -7.14
C GLN A 117 10.51 -0.09 -6.10
N LYS A 118 11.15 -1.22 -6.40
CA LYS A 118 11.15 -2.35 -5.45
C LYS A 118 12.05 -2.11 -4.24
N GLU A 119 13.06 -1.24 -4.40
CA GLU A 119 14.04 -0.87 -3.38
C GLU A 119 13.36 -0.31 -2.11
N TRP A 120 12.14 0.22 -2.24
CA TRP A 120 11.30 0.64 -1.15
C TRP A 120 11.05 -0.43 -0.08
N ILE A 121 11.11 -1.72 -0.45
CA ILE A 121 10.90 -2.83 0.47
C ILE A 121 12.19 -3.60 0.79
N ASP A 122 13.33 -3.19 0.24
CA ASP A 122 14.62 -3.85 0.45
C ASP A 122 15.33 -3.43 1.76
N TYR A 123 14.66 -2.64 2.61
CA TYR A 123 15.11 -2.30 3.96
C TYR A 123 15.10 -3.53 4.87
N GLU A 124 15.99 -3.55 5.86
CA GLU A 124 16.19 -4.72 6.73
C GLU A 124 14.94 -5.11 7.52
N ASN A 125 14.22 -4.13 8.09
CA ASN A 125 13.01 -4.38 8.85
C ASN A 125 11.84 -3.55 8.29
N VAL A 126 10.97 -4.22 7.52
CA VAL A 126 9.70 -3.65 7.05
C VAL A 126 8.55 -4.19 7.90
N ASN A 127 8.02 -3.33 8.78
CA ASN A 127 6.98 -3.68 9.73
C ASN A 127 5.59 -3.72 9.07
N SER A 128 5.28 -2.70 8.27
CA SER A 128 4.00 -2.54 7.61
C SER A 128 4.15 -1.99 6.20
N PHE A 129 3.23 -2.35 5.31
CA PHE A 129 3.15 -1.86 3.94
C PHE A 129 1.68 -1.74 3.55
N GLY A 130 1.32 -0.71 2.78
CA GLY A 130 -0.05 -0.55 2.33
C GLY A 130 -0.33 0.79 1.65
N VAL A 131 -1.58 1.24 1.72
CA VAL A 131 -1.99 2.54 1.17
C VAL A 131 -2.70 3.40 2.19
N ILE A 132 -2.62 4.72 2.01
CA ILE A 132 -3.30 5.73 2.83
C ILE A 132 -4.36 6.41 1.97
N ASP A 133 -5.59 6.49 2.49
CA ASP A 133 -6.66 7.27 1.85
C ASP A 133 -6.60 8.76 2.20
N SER A 134 -7.40 9.59 1.53
CA SER A 134 -7.45 11.04 1.78
C SER A 134 -7.96 11.43 3.17
N LYS A 135 -8.52 10.47 3.93
CA LYS A 135 -8.93 10.65 5.34
C LYS A 135 -7.81 10.25 6.31
N GLY A 136 -6.64 9.85 5.81
CA GLY A 136 -5.51 9.41 6.62
C GLY A 136 -5.66 8.01 7.19
N ARG A 137 -6.57 7.18 6.65
CA ARG A 137 -6.76 5.79 7.08
C ARG A 137 -5.78 4.87 6.36
N HIS A 138 -5.12 4.01 7.11
CA HIS A 138 -4.20 2.99 6.60
C HIS A 138 -4.93 1.71 6.22
N TYR A 139 -4.64 1.22 5.03
CA TYR A 139 -5.09 -0.08 4.52
C TYR A 139 -3.87 -0.93 4.26
N TYR A 140 -3.73 -2.00 5.05
CA TYR A 140 -2.52 -2.79 5.13
C TYR A 140 -2.54 -3.96 4.13
N LEU A 141 -1.38 -4.23 3.53
CA LEU A 141 -1.08 -5.53 2.97
C LEU A 141 -0.99 -6.54 4.13
N PRO A 142 -1.67 -7.70 4.07
CA PRO A 142 -1.59 -8.70 5.13
C PRO A 142 -0.13 -9.10 5.41
N LYS A 143 0.24 -9.23 6.69
CA LYS A 143 1.63 -9.47 7.11
C LYS A 143 2.28 -10.68 6.42
N GLU A 144 1.54 -11.78 6.29
CA GLU A 144 2.00 -12.98 5.57
C GLU A 144 2.35 -12.71 4.08
N LYS A 145 1.66 -11.76 3.45
CA LYS A 145 1.92 -11.36 2.06
C LYS A 145 3.08 -10.37 1.99
N LEU A 146 3.18 -9.46 2.96
CA LEU A 146 4.31 -8.56 3.12
C LEU A 146 5.61 -9.35 3.30
N ASP A 147 5.64 -10.33 4.20
CA ASP A 147 6.86 -11.12 4.45
C ASP A 147 7.30 -11.88 3.20
N LYS A 148 6.34 -12.43 2.43
CA LYS A 148 6.62 -13.06 1.13
C LYS A 148 7.17 -12.08 0.10
N LEU A 149 6.57 -10.89 0.02
CA LEU A 149 7.03 -9.84 -0.90
C LEU A 149 8.44 -9.37 -0.53
N TRP A 150 8.71 -9.18 0.75
CA TRP A 150 10.01 -8.76 1.28
C TRP A 150 11.10 -9.79 0.97
N ILE A 151 10.85 -11.08 1.21
CA ILE A 151 11.80 -12.16 0.85
C ILE A 151 12.05 -12.15 -0.66
N ALA A 152 10.98 -12.16 -1.46
CA ALA A 152 11.09 -12.20 -2.92
C ALA A 152 11.84 -10.98 -3.49
N SER A 153 11.67 -9.79 -2.90
CA SER A 153 12.38 -8.59 -3.32
C SER A 153 13.88 -8.68 -3.01
N ASN A 154 14.23 -9.13 -1.80
CA ASN A 154 15.63 -9.23 -1.37
C ASN A 154 16.40 -10.37 -2.05
N GLU A 155 15.73 -11.37 -2.62
CA GLU A 155 16.34 -12.42 -3.45
C GLU A 155 16.69 -11.93 -4.87
N LEU A 156 16.17 -10.77 -5.29
CA LEU A 156 16.39 -10.20 -6.62
C LEU A 156 17.49 -9.12 -6.61
N PRO A 157 18.14 -8.87 -7.75
CA PRO A 157 19.11 -7.78 -7.88
C PRO A 157 18.52 -6.44 -7.45
N SER A 158 19.31 -5.62 -6.76
CA SER A 158 18.88 -4.32 -6.22
C SER A 158 19.95 -3.24 -6.39
N THR A 159 19.50 -2.01 -6.61
CA THR A 159 20.34 -0.81 -6.58
C THR A 159 20.31 -0.08 -5.23
N LYS A 160 19.84 -0.74 -4.16
CA LYS A 160 19.67 -0.14 -2.82
C LYS A 160 20.93 0.46 -2.20
N ASP A 161 22.12 0.11 -2.67
CA ASP A 161 23.39 0.65 -2.16
C ASP A 161 24.04 1.66 -3.11
N SER A 162 23.46 1.88 -4.29
CA SER A 162 24.06 2.73 -5.33
C SER A 162 24.06 4.23 -5.00
N GLY A 163 23.20 4.66 -4.07
CA GLY A 163 23.05 6.06 -3.65
C GLY A 163 23.45 6.33 -2.20
N ARG A 164 23.98 5.34 -1.47
CA ARG A 164 24.29 5.47 -0.04
C ARG A 164 25.45 6.43 0.18
N ILE A 165 25.18 7.57 0.80
CA ILE A 165 26.21 8.53 1.24
C ILE A 165 26.60 8.15 2.69
N GLU A 166 27.77 7.53 2.88
CA GLU A 166 28.22 7.03 4.18
C GLU A 166 28.50 8.13 5.24
N SER A 167 28.54 9.41 4.85
CA SER A 167 29.14 10.47 5.68
C SER A 167 28.25 11.06 6.79
N ASP A 168 26.99 10.65 6.95
CA ASP A 168 26.14 11.14 8.06
C ASP A 168 25.16 10.08 8.61
N PRO A 169 25.53 9.36 9.69
CA PRO A 169 24.69 8.33 10.30
C PRO A 169 23.44 8.87 11.03
N SER A 170 23.25 10.19 11.10
CA SER A 170 22.09 10.82 11.75
C SER A 170 20.95 11.18 10.79
N ASN A 171 21.21 11.16 9.48
CA ASN A 171 20.18 11.29 8.46
C ASN A 171 19.55 9.92 8.20
N VAL A 172 18.21 9.85 8.22
CA VAL A 172 17.50 8.74 7.59
C VAL A 172 17.60 8.94 6.10
N ILE A 173 18.65 8.34 5.53
CA ILE A 173 18.95 8.44 4.13
C ILE A 173 18.05 7.46 3.40
N GLU A 174 17.36 7.97 2.38
CA GLU A 174 16.76 7.15 1.34
C GLU A 174 17.89 6.29 0.73
N ALA A 175 17.87 4.97 0.93
CA ALA A 175 19.02 4.12 0.63
C ALA A 175 19.44 4.17 -0.86
N PHE A 176 18.50 4.52 -1.74
CA PHE A 176 18.66 4.58 -3.18
C PHE A 176 18.16 5.92 -3.73
N GLU A 177 18.51 6.23 -4.98
CA GLU A 177 17.94 7.38 -5.68
C GLU A 177 16.48 7.10 -6.04
N SER A 178 15.54 7.59 -5.23
CA SER A 178 14.12 7.45 -5.55
C SER A 178 13.72 8.38 -6.69
N ARG A 179 12.92 7.83 -7.60
CA ARG A 179 12.20 8.59 -8.63
C ARG A 179 10.76 8.88 -8.23
N ASP A 180 10.21 8.07 -7.31
CA ASP A 180 8.89 8.33 -6.73
C ASP A 180 9.03 9.42 -5.64
N LYS A 181 8.13 10.41 -5.64
CA LYS A 181 8.13 11.44 -4.57
C LYS A 181 7.90 10.77 -3.22
N SER A 182 8.74 11.08 -2.23
CA SER A 182 8.71 10.43 -0.93
C SER A 182 8.84 11.42 0.22
N ILE A 183 8.26 11.06 1.38
CA ILE A 183 8.43 11.80 2.63
C ILE A 183 8.66 10.80 3.76
N PHE A 184 9.70 11.03 4.56
CA PHE A 184 10.01 10.24 5.75
C PHE A 184 9.46 10.93 7.00
N ILE A 185 8.68 10.21 7.79
CA ILE A 185 8.05 10.72 9.02
C ILE A 185 8.50 9.85 10.18
N LYS A 186 9.25 10.42 11.12
CA LYS A 186 9.63 9.72 12.36
C LYS A 186 8.40 9.46 13.22
N LYS A 187 8.20 8.21 13.65
CA LYS A 187 7.20 7.84 14.65
C LYS A 187 7.82 7.91 16.05
N ASN A 188 7.08 8.47 17.00
CA ASN A 188 7.47 8.59 18.41
C ASN A 188 6.99 7.39 19.21
#